data_AF-A0A957YQP8-F1
#
_entry.id   AF-A0A957YQP8-F1
#
_cell.length_a   1.000
_cell.length_b   1.000
_cell.length_c   1.000
_cell.angle_alpha   90.00
_cell.angle_beta   90.00
_cell.angle_gamma   90.00
#
_symmetry.space_group_name_H-M   'P 1'
#
loop_
_entity.id
_entity.type
_entity.pdbx_description
1 polymer ?
#
loop_
_entity_poly.entity_id
_entity_poly.type
_entity_poly.pdbx_seq_one_letter_code
_entity_poly.pdbx_strand_id
1 'polypeptide(L)'
;PSNTATWLAFGYIVLGASVLAYFLYVFVLGRWTASAVSYAFVLFPLVTVIVATQLAGEHITWGFIGGGLLVLGGVWFGALRQS
;
A
#
# COMPACT_ATOMS: atom_id res chain seq x y z
N PRO A 1 -17.19 21.94 16.71
CA PRO A 1 -16.63 20.64 17.16
C PRO A 1 -15.18 20.48 16.65
N SER A 2 -14.21 20.90 17.45
CA SER A 2 -12.77 20.67 17.23
C SER A 2 -12.36 19.42 18.00
N ASN A 3 -12.60 18.24 17.43
CA ASN A 3 -12.18 17.00 18.05
C ASN A 3 -10.67 16.83 17.84
N THR A 4 -9.89 16.78 18.92
CA THR A 4 -8.43 16.56 18.90
C THR A 4 -8.06 15.33 18.08
N ALA A 5 -8.90 14.29 18.10
CA ALA A 5 -8.69 13.08 17.28
C ALA A 5 -8.69 13.38 15.77
N THR A 6 -9.53 14.29 15.30
CA THR A 6 -9.59 14.68 13.88
C THR A 6 -8.32 15.41 13.46
N TRP A 7 -7.79 16.29 14.31
CA TRP A 7 -6.53 17.00 14.04
C TRP A 7 -5.32 16.06 14.04
N LEU A 8 -5.31 15.07 14.93
CA LEU A 8 -4.27 14.04 14.95
C LEU A 8 -4.34 13.14 13.70
N ALA A 9 -5.53 12.70 13.30
CA ALA A 9 -5.71 11.94 12.07
C ALA A 9 -5.29 12.75 10.83
N PHE A 10 -5.62 14.05 10.80
CA PHE A 10 -5.20 14.95 9.75
C PHE A 10 -3.67 15.07 9.68
N GLY A 11 -3.02 15.30 10.82
CA GLY A 11 -1.55 15.34 10.91
C GLY A 11 -0.89 14.03 10.46
N TYR A 12 -1.46 12.89 10.86
CA TYR A 12 -1.00 11.56 10.44
C TYR A 12 -1.05 11.37 8.92
N ILE A 13 -2.17 11.72 8.27
CA ILE A 13 -2.30 11.59 6.81
C ILE A 13 -1.35 12.54 6.10
N VAL A 14 -1.25 13.80 6.54
CA VAL A 14 -0.37 14.79 5.91
C VAL A 14 1.10 14.39 6.01
N LEU A 15 1.58 14.07 7.21
CA LEU A 15 3.01 13.81 7.42
C LEU A 15 3.41 12.39 7.00
N GLY A 16 2.61 11.39 7.37
CA GLY A 16 2.91 9.99 7.10
C GLY A 16 2.50 9.56 5.70
N ALA A 17 1.19 9.61 5.42
CA ALA A 17 0.64 9.06 4.18
C ALA A 17 0.99 9.91 2.93
N SER A 18 1.22 11.21 3.10
CA SER A 18 1.56 12.10 1.99
C SER A 18 3.05 12.42 1.93
N VAL A 19 3.57 13.20 2.90
CA VAL A 19 4.95 13.73 2.82
C VAL A 19 5.98 12.59 2.84
N LEU A 20 5.94 11.73 3.86
CA LEU A 20 6.89 10.63 3.98
C LEU A 20 6.76 9.62 2.82
N ALA A 21 5.55 9.23 2.46
CA ALA A 21 5.32 8.30 1.35
C ALA A 21 5.85 8.85 0.02
N TYR A 22 5.65 10.14 -0.25
CA TYR A 22 6.18 10.79 -1.45
C TYR A 22 7.71 10.84 -1.45
N PHE A 23 8.33 11.18 -0.32
CA PHE A 23 9.79 11.15 -0.19
C PHE A 23 10.35 9.74 -0.43
N LEU A 24 9.73 8.71 0.14
CA LEU A 24 10.12 7.32 -0.10
C LEU A 24 9.97 6.92 -1.57
N TYR A 25 8.88 7.34 -2.23
CA TYR A 25 8.66 7.10 -3.65
C TYR A 25 9.78 7.72 -4.51
N VAL A 26 10.10 9.00 -4.30
CA VAL A 26 11.18 9.69 -5.04
C VAL A 26 12.54 9.09 -4.71
N PHE A 27 12.78 8.71 -3.45
CA PHE A 27 14.02 8.04 -3.04
C PHE A 27 14.23 6.72 -3.78
N VAL A 28 13.19 5.89 -3.90
CA VAL A 28 13.24 4.62 -4.63
C VAL A 28 13.44 4.88 -6.13
N LEU A 29 12.75 5.86 -6.72
CA LEU A 29 12.97 6.27 -8.12
C LEU A 29 14.39 6.74 -8.40
N GLY A 30 15.04 7.41 -7.44
CA GLY A 30 16.44 7.81 -7.57
C GLY A 30 17.43 6.64 -7.52
N ARG A 31 16.97 5.47 -7.04
CA ARG A 31 17.82 4.28 -6.82
C ARG A 31 17.55 3.17 -7.84
N TRP A 32 16.31 3.05 -8.33
CA TRP A 32 15.80 1.94 -9.15
C TRP A 32 15.23 2.48 -10.47
N THR A 33 15.12 1.63 -11.51
CA THR A 33 14.50 2.04 -12.79
C THR A 33 13.01 2.29 -12.61
N ALA A 34 12.42 3.18 -13.41
CA ALA A 34 10.99 3.49 -13.35
C ALA A 34 10.10 2.24 -13.44
N SER A 35 10.47 1.29 -14.31
CA SER A 35 9.77 0.00 -14.44
C SER A 35 9.81 -0.83 -13.17
N ALA A 36 10.94 -0.82 -12.43
CA ALA A 36 11.07 -1.53 -11.16
C ALA A 36 10.20 -0.90 -10.06
N VAL A 37 10.09 0.43 -10.04
CA VAL A 37 9.21 1.14 -9.09
C VAL A 37 7.73 0.86 -9.36
N SER A 38 7.33 0.72 -10.63
CA SER A 38 5.96 0.34 -10.98
C SER A 38 5.54 -1.02 -10.42
N TYR A 39 6.47 -1.97 -10.25
CA TYR A 39 6.20 -3.25 -9.57
C TYR A 39 5.97 -3.12 -8.07
N ALA A 40 6.36 -2.02 -7.43
CA ALA A 40 6.05 -1.80 -6.01
C ALA A 40 4.54 -1.66 -5.79
N PHE A 41 3.82 -0.95 -6.68
CA PHE A 41 2.37 -0.75 -6.59
C PHE A 41 1.59 -2.07 -6.66
N VAL A 42 2.14 -3.05 -7.37
CA VAL A 42 1.64 -4.42 -7.44
C VAL A 42 1.70 -5.12 -6.07
N LEU A 43 2.79 -4.90 -5.32
CA LEU A 43 3.02 -5.54 -4.02
C LEU A 43 2.37 -4.78 -2.86
N PHE A 44 2.04 -3.51 -3.03
CA PHE A 44 1.39 -2.68 -2.02
C PHE A 44 0.19 -3.36 -1.35
N PRO A 45 -0.81 -3.91 -2.07
CA PRO A 45 -1.94 -4.57 -1.41
C PRO A 45 -1.53 -5.71 -0.49
N LEU A 46 -0.51 -6.50 -0.85
CA LEU A 46 0.02 -7.56 0.03
C LEU A 46 0.69 -6.98 1.29
N VAL A 47 1.54 -5.97 1.12
CA VAL A 47 2.25 -5.34 2.24
C VAL A 47 1.27 -4.64 3.17
N THR A 48 0.32 -3.88 2.61
CA THR A 48 -0.75 -3.20 3.36
C THR A 48 -1.54 -4.17 4.21
N VAL A 49 -1.83 -5.35 3.69
CA VAL A 49 -2.57 -6.39 4.40
C VAL A 49 -1.77 -6.94 5.57
N ILE A 50 -0.51 -7.28 5.36
CA ILE A 50 0.35 -7.77 6.44
C ILE A 50 0.40 -6.71 7.53
N VAL A 51 0.65 -5.44 7.17
CA VAL A 51 0.67 -4.33 8.12
C VAL A 51 -0.68 -4.14 8.82
N ALA A 52 -1.79 -4.21 8.09
CA ALA A 52 -3.15 -4.08 8.65
C ALA A 52 -3.47 -5.20 9.64
N THR A 53 -3.13 -6.46 9.34
CA THR A 53 -3.33 -7.57 10.28
C THR A 53 -2.54 -7.38 11.57
N GLN A 54 -1.33 -6.80 11.50
CA GLN A 54 -0.53 -6.51 12.69
C GLN A 54 -1.07 -5.29 13.47
N LEU A 55 -1.49 -4.23 12.78
CA LEU A 55 -1.93 -2.99 13.43
C LEU A 55 -3.38 -3.04 13.94
N ALA A 56 -4.28 -3.64 13.16
CA ALA A 56 -5.70 -3.75 13.50
C ALA A 56 -6.01 -5.01 14.34
N GLY A 57 -5.08 -5.97 14.40
CA GLY A 57 -5.27 -7.23 15.13
C GLY A 57 -6.32 -8.15 14.51
N GLU A 58 -6.70 -7.92 13.26
CA GLU A 58 -7.74 -8.68 12.56
C GLU A 58 -7.21 -10.03 12.09
N HIS A 59 -8.03 -11.07 12.28
CA HIS A 59 -7.72 -12.41 11.82
C HIS A 59 -7.95 -12.52 10.31
N ILE A 60 -6.98 -13.11 9.61
CA ILE A 60 -7.08 -13.42 8.18
C ILE A 60 -8.22 -14.43 7.97
N THR A 61 -9.30 -13.99 7.33
CA THR A 61 -10.44 -14.83 7.00
C THR A 61 -10.29 -15.47 5.62
N TRP A 62 -11.06 -16.54 5.35
CA TRP A 62 -11.05 -17.17 4.02
C TRP A 62 -11.45 -16.23 2.88
N GLY A 63 -12.40 -15.31 3.13
CA GLY A 63 -12.77 -14.27 2.16
C GLY A 63 -11.62 -13.31 1.87
N PHE A 64 -10.84 -12.98 2.90
CA PHE A 64 -9.63 -12.17 2.75
C PHE A 64 -8.59 -12.86 1.86
N ILE A 65 -8.35 -14.17 2.06
CA ILE A 65 -7.45 -14.95 1.20
C ILE A 65 -7.95 -14.95 -0.25
N GLY A 66 -9.26 -15.14 -0.46
CA GLY A 66 -9.87 -15.08 -1.80
C GLY A 66 -9.66 -13.71 -2.47
N GLY A 67 -9.87 -12.62 -1.74
CA GLY A 67 -9.61 -11.26 -2.23
C GLY A 67 -8.13 -11.02 -2.55
N GLY A 68 -7.22 -11.46 -1.68
CA GLY A 68 -5.78 -11.36 -1.90
C GLY A 68 -5.32 -12.11 -3.15
N LEU A 69 -5.82 -13.33 -3.37
CA LEU A 69 -5.56 -14.11 -4.57
C LEU A 69 -6.11 -13.44 -5.84
N LEU A 70 -7.28 -12.80 -5.75
CA LEU A 70 -7.88 -12.07 -6.87
C LEU A 70 -7.03 -10.86 -7.25
N VAL A 71 -6.55 -10.10 -6.27
CA VAL A 71 -5.62 -8.97 -6.49
C VAL A 71 -4.32 -9.45 -7.13
N LEU A 72 -3.73 -10.54 -6.62
CA LEU A 72 -2.53 -11.14 -7.21
C LEU A 72 -2.76 -11.62 -8.64
N GLY A 73 -3.92 -12.21 -8.92
CA GLY A 73 -4.34 -12.58 -10.27
C GLY A 73 -4.45 -11.37 -11.18
N GLY A 74 -5.14 -10.31 -10.75
CA GLY A 74 -5.30 -9.07 -11.51
C GLY A 74 -3.96 -8.39 -11.82
N VAL A 75 -3.06 -8.35 -10.84
CA VAL A 75 -1.67 -7.95 -11.01
C VAL A 75 -0.96 -8.77 -12.07
N TRP A 76 -1.03 -10.10 -11.97
CA TRP A 76 -0.33 -11.01 -12.88
C TRP A 76 -0.80 -10.78 -14.32
N PHE A 77 -2.11 -10.70 -14.53
CA PHE A 77 -2.68 -10.43 -15.84
C PHE A 77 -2.38 -9.00 -16.34
N GLY A 78 -2.43 -8.00 -15.47
CA GLY A 78 -2.19 -6.60 -15.84
C GLY A 78 -0.72 -6.31 -16.17
N ALA A 79 0.21 -6.82 -15.36
CA ALA A 79 1.64 -6.56 -15.51
C ALA A 79 2.29 -7.40 -16.62
N LEU A 80 1.90 -8.68 -16.78
CA LEU A 80 2.53 -9.57 -17.76
C LEU A 80 1.89 -9.53 -19.15
N ARG A 81 0.68 -8.99 -19.31
CA ARG A 81 0.09 -8.79 -20.65
C ARG A 81 0.37 -7.41 -21.25
N GLN A 82 1.03 -6.52 -20.52
CA GLN A 82 1.47 -5.22 -21.04
C GLN A 82 2.92 -5.24 -21.56
N SER A 83 3.59 -6.40 -21.58
CA SER A 83 4.91 -6.59 -22.20
C SER A 83 4.83 -7.07 -23.63
#